data_AF-A0A9E2X698-F1
#
_entry.id   AF-A0A9E2X698-F1
#
_cell.length_a   1.000
_cell.length_b   1.000
_cell.length_c   1.000
_cell.angle_alpha   90.00
_cell.angle_beta   90.00
_cell.angle_gamma   90.00
#
_symmetry.space_group_name_H-M   'P 1'
#
loop_
_entity.id
_entity.type
_entity.pdbx_description
1 polymer ?
#
loop_
_entity_poly.entity_id
_entity_poly.type
_entity_poly.pdbx_seq_one_letter_code
_entity_poly.pdbx_strand_id
1 'polypeptide(L)' 'IRTLINGWAYGAIYASSNERTAALDGWLWHYNYRRRHSALGHQPPVSRTNLLGSYS' A
#
# COMPACT_ATOMS: atom_id res chain seq x y z
N ILE A 1 -2.50 3.62 -8.32
CA ILE A 1 -1.24 4.41 -8.29
C ILE A 1 -1.40 5.76 -7.58
N ARG A 2 -2.36 6.64 -7.94
CA ARG A 2 -2.54 7.97 -7.32
C ARG A 2 -2.69 7.95 -5.77
N THR A 3 -3.45 7.00 -5.22
CA THR A 3 -3.70 6.85 -3.78
C THR A 3 -2.49 6.36 -2.98
N LEU A 4 -1.59 5.62 -3.62
CA LEU A 4 -0.33 5.17 -3.01
C LEU A 4 0.66 6.34 -2.97
N ILE A 5 0.79 7.07 -4.08
CA ILE A 5 1.65 8.26 -4.16
C ILE A 5 1.20 9.33 -3.15
N ASN A 6 -0.10 9.61 -3.04
CA ASN A 6 -0.60 10.59 -2.08
C ASN A 6 -0.34 10.19 -0.62
N GLY A 7 -0.42 8.91 -0.28
CA GLY A 7 -0.14 8.44 1.09
C GLY A 7 1.35 8.39 1.38
N TRP A 8 2.11 7.69 0.55
CA TRP A 8 3.53 7.47 0.77
C TRP A 8 4.40 8.71 0.48
N ALA A 9 4.22 9.38 -0.66
CA ALA A 9 5.10 10.46 -1.08
C ALA A 9 4.71 11.83 -0.53
N TYR A 10 3.41 12.05 -0.26
CA TYR A 10 2.88 13.35 0.20
C TYR A 10 2.19 13.29 1.57
N GLY A 11 1.99 12.11 2.15
CA GLY A 11 1.29 11.96 3.44
C GLY A 11 2.18 12.15 4.66
N ALA A 12 3.49 12.24 4.49
CA ALA A 12 4.46 12.54 5.54
C ALA A 12 5.57 13.45 5.01
N ILE A 13 6.13 14.27 5.90
CA ILE A 13 7.30 15.11 5.61
C ILE A 13 8.54 14.26 5.89
N TYR A 14 9.32 13.98 4.86
CA TYR A 14 10.61 13.28 4.99
C TYR A 14 11.74 14.29 4.85
N ALA A 15 12.78 14.18 5.68
CA ALA A 15 13.95 15.03 5.61
C ALA A 15 14.85 14.69 4.41
N SER A 16 14.77 13.45 3.90
CA SER A 16 15.52 13.02 2.72
C SER A 16 14.80 11.98 1.87
N SER A 17 15.24 11.80 0.62
CA SER A 17 14.72 10.72 -0.23
C SER A 17 15.05 9.34 0.33
N ASN A 18 16.16 9.17 1.04
CA ASN A 18 16.53 7.89 1.66
C ASN A 18 15.57 7.51 2.77
N GLU A 19 15.18 8.47 3.61
CA GLU A 19 14.18 8.27 4.66
C GLU A 19 12.82 7.89 4.07
N ARG A 20 12.40 8.58 3.00
CA ARG A 20 11.16 8.25 2.27
C ARG A 20 11.20 6.83 1.69
N THR A 21 12.34 6.42 1.13
CA THR A 21 12.51 5.06 0.60
C THR A 21 12.50 4.01 1.70
N ALA A 22 13.12 4.28 2.86
CA ALA A 22 13.08 3.38 4.01
C ALA A 22 11.65 3.21 4.55
N ALA A 23 10.84 4.28 4.52
CA ALA A 23 9.43 4.24 4.91
C ALA A 23 8.50 3.54 3.89
N LEU A 24 8.97 3.28 2.66
CA LEU A 24 8.15 2.69 1.60
C LEU A 24 7.65 1.29 1.97
N ASP A 25 8.50 0.46 2.57
CA ASP A 25 8.16 -0.92 2.92
C ASP A 25 6.99 -0.98 3.92
N GLY A 26 7.07 -0.19 5.00
CA GLY A 26 5.99 -0.07 5.97
C GLY A 26 4.69 0.48 5.35
N TRP A 27 4.80 1.44 4.43
CA TRP A 27 3.65 1.97 3.69
C TRP A 27 3.01 0.94 2.76
N LEU A 28 3.80 0.11 2.09
CA LEU A 28 3.31 -0.98 1.24
C LEU A 28 2.54 -2.00 2.08
N TRP A 29 3.09 -2.38 3.23
CA TRP A 29 2.40 -3.30 4.14
C TRP A 29 1.07 -2.70 4.63
N HIS A 30 1.07 -1.45 5.08
CA HIS A 30 -0.17 -0.79 5.50
C HIS A 30 -1.21 -0.70 4.36
N TYR A 31 -0.76 -0.30 3.16
CA TYR A 31 -1.62 -0.18 2.00
C TYR A 31 -2.23 -1.51 1.57
N ASN A 32 -1.43 -2.59 1.56
CA ASN A 32 -1.87 -3.90 1.09
C ASN A 32 -2.67 -4.69 2.14
N TYR A 33 -2.41 -4.50 3.43
CA TYR A 33 -2.97 -5.34 4.50
C TYR A 33 -3.95 -4.62 5.43
N ARG A 34 -3.87 -3.30 5.58
CA ARG A 34 -4.72 -2.56 6.55
C ARG A 34 -5.67 -1.57 5.91
N ARG A 35 -5.31 -0.98 4.77
CA ARG A 35 -6.15 0.02 4.13
C ARG A 35 -7.46 -0.63 3.68
N ARG A 36 -8.58 -0.09 4.13
CA ARG A 36 -9.91 -0.52 3.68
C ARG A 36 -10.20 0.09 2.31
N HIS A 37 -10.50 -0.73 1.31
CA HIS A 37 -10.91 -0.24 -0.01
C HIS A 37 -12.42 -0.37 -0.15
N SER A 38 -13.12 0.75 -0.33
CA SER A 38 -14.58 0.76 -0.54
C SER A 38 -14.99 -0.05 -1.77
N ALA A 39 -14.20 0.02 -2.85
CA ALA A 39 -14.37 -0.81 -4.05
C ALA A 39 -14.24 -2.32 -3.80
N LEU A 40 -13.67 -2.72 -2.66
CA LEU A 40 -13.47 -4.12 -2.27
C LEU A 40 -14.33 -4.49 -1.04
N GLY A 41 -15.45 -3.80 -0.82
CA GLY A 41 -16.32 -4.08 0.33
C GLY A 41 -15.65 -3.79 1.67
N HIS A 42 -14.80 -2.76 1.72
CA HIS A 42 -13.99 -2.39 2.90
C HIS A 42 -12.93 -3.40 3.30
N GLN A 43 -12.57 -4.34 2.43
CA GLN A 43 -11.48 -5.27 2.65
C GLN A 43 -10.14 -4.71 2.13
N PRO A 44 -9.00 -5.13 2.73
CA PRO A 44 -7.70 -4.76 2.22
C PRO A 44 -7.38 -5.46 0.90
N PRO A 45 -6.51 -4.88 0.04
CA PRO A 45 -6.19 -5.42 -1.28
C PRO A 45 -5.73 -6.87 -1.26
N VAL A 46 -5.00 -7.26 -0.21
CA VAL A 46 -4.53 -8.65 -0.04
C VAL A 46 -5.67 -9.67 -0.06
N SER A 47 -6.87 -9.28 0.38
CA SER A 47 -8.07 -10.15 0.41
C SER A 47 -8.53 -10.58 -0.98
N ARG A 48 -8.09 -9.88 -2.04
CA ARG A 48 -8.42 -10.22 -3.43
C ARG A 48 -7.27 -10.85 -4.20
N THR A 49 -6.05 -10.77 -3.69
CA THR A 49 -4.93 -11.54 -4.23
C THR A 49 -5.02 -12.95 -3.69
N ASN A 50 -5.47 -13.88 -4.52
CA ASN A 50 -5.24 -15.29 -4.31
C ASN A 50 -3.73 -15.54 -4.49
N LEU A 51 -2.96 -15.47 -3.40
CA LEU A 51 -1.52 -15.77 -3.40
C LEU A 51 -1.23 -17.25 -3.78
N LEU A 52 -2.26 -18.08 -3.99
CA LEU A 52 -2.19 -19.53 -4.20
C LEU A 52 -2.84 -20.05 -5.50
N GLY A 53 -3.25 -19.23 -6.47
CA GLY A 53 -4.04 -19.77 -7.59
C GLY A 53 -4.05 -19.00 -8.90
N SER A 54 -2.88 -18.59 -9.40
CA SER A 54 -2.79 -18.06 -10.77
C SER A 54 -1.46 -18.45 -11.45
N TYR A 55 -1.16 -19.75 -11.43
CA TYR A 55 -0.35 -20.39 -12.46
C TYR A 55 -1.21 -21.53 -13.04
N SER A 56 -1.99 -21.20 -14.06
CA SER A 56 -2.53 -22.16 -15.02
C SER A 56 -2.39 -21.55 -16.40
#